data_AF-A0A8R7PNW4-F1
#
_entry.id   AF-A0A8R7PNW4-F1
#
_cell.length_a   1.000
_cell.length_b   1.000
_cell.length_c   1.000
_cell.angle_alpha   90.00
_cell.angle_beta   90.00
_cell.angle_gamma   90.00
#
_symmetry.space_group_name_H-M   'P 1'
#
loop_
_entity.id
_entity.type
_entity.pdbx_description
1 polymer ?
#
loop_
_entity_poly.entity_id
_entity_poly.type
_entity_poly.pdbx_seq_one_letter_code
_entity_poly.pdbx_strand_id
1 'polypeptide(L)'
;MPNWEEWSFFEEKEEAEVATTNEGTEDAQSARFQLLPRLVLLKLEGCPKLRALPRQLGEVTTSLKQLRLDGTNNLKAVEDLPMLSELLLIEKCEGLERICNLPQLSELCVHGCPNLSHAEGLGSFQQLGLGEDMQEVSSRWVSGLHKQHQRLHGEDLDVYTL
;
A
#
# COMPACT_ATOMS: atom_id res chain seq x y z
N MET A 1 14.78 -8.86 -6.91
CA MET A 1 15.97 -8.01 -7.17
C MET A 1 16.71 -7.80 -5.86
N PRO A 2 17.91 -8.38 -5.65
CA PRO A 2 18.47 -8.54 -4.30
C PRO A 2 19.03 -7.26 -3.66
N ASN A 3 19.36 -6.23 -4.44
CA ASN A 3 20.01 -5.00 -3.96
C ASN A 3 19.11 -3.75 -4.02
N TRP A 4 17.84 -3.91 -4.31
CA TRP A 4 16.94 -2.78 -4.55
C TRP A 4 16.38 -2.25 -3.23
N GLU A 5 16.81 -1.05 -2.83
CA GLU A 5 16.49 -0.45 -1.52
C GLU A 5 15.36 0.57 -1.61
N GLU A 6 15.40 1.41 -2.63
CA GLU A 6 14.45 2.49 -2.88
C GLU A 6 14.10 2.57 -4.36
N TRP A 7 12.89 3.02 -4.64
CA TRP A 7 12.39 3.23 -5.99
C TRP A 7 11.63 4.53 -6.05
N SER A 8 11.98 5.36 -7.01
CA SER A 8 11.23 6.54 -7.39
C SER A 8 11.04 6.54 -8.91
N PHE A 9 9.93 7.12 -9.37
CA PHE A 9 9.70 7.39 -10.80
C PHE A 9 10.40 8.68 -11.27
N PHE A 10 10.78 9.54 -10.32
CA PHE A 10 11.39 10.83 -10.59
C PHE A 10 12.74 10.93 -9.87
N GLU A 11 13.73 11.53 -10.51
CA GLU A 11 14.90 12.05 -9.80
C GLU A 11 14.45 13.29 -9.02
N GLU A 12 14.62 13.28 -7.70
CA GLU A 12 14.53 14.50 -6.90
C GLU A 12 15.61 15.46 -7.41
N LYS A 13 15.20 16.51 -8.13
CA LYS A 13 16.11 17.63 -8.36
C LYS A 13 16.26 18.35 -7.02
N GLU A 14 17.47 18.36 -6.47
CA GLU A 14 17.85 19.29 -5.41
C GLU A 14 17.68 20.71 -5.94
N GLU A 15 16.59 21.39 -5.56
CA GLU A 15 16.47 22.82 -5.77
C GLU A 15 17.17 23.55 -4.62
N ALA A 16 18.41 23.96 -4.89
CA ALA A 16 19.13 24.93 -4.08
C ALA A 16 18.44 26.31 -4.17
N GLU A 17 18.16 26.91 -3.01
CA GLU A 17 17.51 28.21 -2.81
C GLU A 17 18.24 29.39 -3.50
N VAL A 18 17.49 30.31 -4.13
CA VAL A 18 17.59 31.77 -3.89
C VAL A 18 16.23 32.44 -4.15
N ALA A 19 15.68 33.09 -3.13
CA ALA A 19 14.39 33.79 -3.10
C ALA A 19 14.34 35.07 -3.96
N THR A 20 13.19 35.35 -4.60
CA THR A 20 12.29 36.50 -4.28
C THR A 20 11.16 36.70 -5.31
N THR A 21 9.96 36.93 -4.77
CA THR A 21 8.82 37.70 -5.32
C THR A 21 7.95 37.12 -6.46
N ASN A 22 6.76 36.68 -6.03
CA ASN A 22 5.42 37.01 -6.59
C ASN A 22 4.82 36.11 -7.68
N GLU A 23 3.56 35.74 -7.41
CA GLU A 23 2.52 35.27 -8.32
C GLU A 23 2.61 33.82 -8.85
N GLY A 24 1.82 32.97 -8.19
CA GLY A 24 1.03 31.89 -8.79
C GLY A 24 1.66 31.09 -9.91
N THR A 25 2.38 30.03 -9.56
CA THR A 25 2.57 28.83 -10.41
C THR A 25 3.06 27.65 -9.57
N GLU A 26 2.33 27.26 -8.51
CA GLU A 26 2.50 25.90 -7.94
C GLU A 26 1.68 24.85 -8.71
N ASP A 27 0.94 25.27 -9.75
CA ASP A 27 0.19 24.41 -10.67
C ASP A 27 1.00 23.96 -11.91
N ALA A 28 2.33 24.00 -11.85
CA ALA A 28 3.18 23.72 -13.02
C ALA A 28 4.21 22.59 -12.85
N GLN A 29 4.10 21.73 -11.83
CA GLN A 29 4.96 20.53 -11.73
C GLN A 29 4.27 19.25 -11.24
N SER A 30 2.94 19.23 -11.08
CA SER A 30 2.18 17.98 -11.11
C SER A 30 1.59 17.77 -12.51
N ALA A 31 2.45 17.82 -13.53
CA ALA A 31 2.12 17.19 -14.79
C ALA A 31 1.91 15.71 -14.45
N ARG A 32 0.63 15.29 -14.40
CA ARG A 32 0.18 13.92 -14.18
C ARG A 32 0.75 13.03 -15.28
N PHE A 33 2.02 12.66 -15.14
CA PHE A 33 2.65 11.67 -16.00
C PHE A 33 2.10 10.33 -15.55
N GLN A 34 0.96 9.95 -16.12
CA GLN A 34 0.55 8.55 -16.11
C GLN A 34 1.57 7.79 -16.97
N LEU A 35 2.71 7.45 -16.39
CA LEU A 35 3.79 6.72 -17.05
C LEU A 35 3.36 5.29 -17.36
N LEU A 36 2.46 4.76 -16.53
CA LEU A 36 1.98 3.40 -16.58
C LEU A 36 0.44 3.38 -16.52
N PRO A 37 -0.25 4.04 -17.48
CA PRO A 37 -1.70 4.28 -17.43
C PRO A 37 -2.53 3.00 -17.55
N ARG A 38 -1.91 1.89 -17.95
CA ARG A 38 -2.54 0.58 -18.15
C ARG A 38 -2.02 -0.49 -17.20
N LEU A 39 -1.16 -0.13 -16.24
CA LEU A 39 -0.69 -1.09 -15.26
C LEU A 39 -1.85 -1.44 -14.33
N VAL A 40 -2.30 -2.69 -14.36
CA VAL A 40 -3.41 -3.19 -13.53
C VAL A 40 -2.89 -3.99 -12.33
N LEU A 41 -1.78 -4.70 -12.52
CA LEU A 41 -1.16 -5.55 -11.52
C LEU A 41 0.31 -5.19 -11.36
N LEU A 42 0.74 -4.92 -10.14
CA LEU A 42 2.14 -4.78 -9.76
C LEU A 42 2.50 -5.93 -8.82
N LYS A 43 3.52 -6.72 -9.20
CA LYS A 43 4.08 -7.80 -8.36
C LYS A 43 5.52 -7.50 -8.02
N LEU A 44 5.85 -7.47 -6.73
CA LEU A 44 7.21 -7.33 -6.22
C LEU A 44 7.57 -8.62 -5.46
N GLU A 45 8.46 -9.41 -6.04
CA GLU A 45 8.86 -10.71 -5.52
C GLU A 45 10.37 -10.75 -5.26
N GLY A 46 10.76 -11.18 -4.05
CA GLY A 46 12.15 -11.31 -3.67
C GLY A 46 12.89 -9.98 -3.72
N CYS A 47 12.31 -8.94 -3.12
CA CYS A 47 12.90 -7.61 -2.94
C CYS A 47 13.20 -7.37 -1.45
N PRO A 48 14.15 -8.11 -0.85
CA PRO A 48 14.36 -8.13 0.60
C PRO A 48 14.88 -6.81 1.15
N LYS A 49 15.49 -5.98 0.29
CA LYS A 49 16.06 -4.70 0.67
C LYS A 49 15.11 -3.52 0.52
N LEU A 50 13.97 -3.70 -0.15
CA LEU A 50 13.02 -2.63 -0.43
C LEU A 50 12.47 -2.06 0.88
N ARG A 51 12.67 -0.76 1.12
CA ARG A 51 12.28 -0.11 2.38
C ARG A 51 10.94 0.61 2.31
N ALA A 52 10.58 1.11 1.13
CA ALA A 52 9.37 1.86 0.88
C ALA A 52 8.88 1.67 -0.56
N LEU A 53 7.57 1.82 -0.78
CA LEU A 53 6.99 2.00 -2.11
C LEU A 53 7.14 3.48 -2.55
N PRO A 54 7.28 3.78 -3.85
CA PRO A 54 7.30 5.16 -4.32
C PRO A 54 6.00 5.86 -3.95
N ARG A 55 6.08 7.03 -3.32
CA ARG A 55 4.90 7.85 -2.98
C ARG A 55 4.08 8.22 -4.22
N GLN A 56 4.78 8.38 -5.34
CA GLN A 56 4.18 8.75 -6.63
C GLN A 56 3.53 7.55 -7.35
N LEU A 57 3.60 6.33 -6.79
CA LEU A 57 3.00 5.14 -7.42
C LEU A 57 1.54 5.40 -7.78
N GLY A 58 0.80 6.07 -6.89
CA GLY A 58 -0.57 6.42 -7.14
C GLY A 58 -0.82 7.47 -8.23
N GLU A 59 0.13 8.35 -8.43
CA GLU A 59 0.06 9.39 -9.45
C GLU A 59 0.36 8.84 -10.85
N VAL A 60 1.29 7.87 -10.92
CA VAL A 60 1.76 7.31 -12.19
C VAL A 60 0.93 6.12 -12.68
N THR A 61 0.15 5.48 -11.80
CA THR A 61 -0.59 4.23 -12.08
C THR A 61 -2.07 4.32 -11.69
N THR A 62 -2.85 5.16 -12.39
CA THR A 62 -4.29 5.34 -12.11
C THR A 62 -5.16 4.10 -12.36
N SER A 63 -4.68 3.14 -13.17
CA SER A 63 -5.38 1.88 -13.46
C SER A 63 -4.94 0.72 -12.57
N LEU A 64 -4.05 0.93 -11.60
CA LEU A 64 -3.55 -0.14 -10.75
C LEU A 64 -4.64 -0.60 -9.80
N LYS A 65 -4.95 -1.90 -9.85
CA LYS A 65 -6.01 -2.50 -9.05
C LYS A 65 -5.51 -3.57 -8.10
N GLN A 66 -4.39 -4.20 -8.45
CA GLN A 66 -3.83 -5.31 -7.69
C GLN A 66 -2.35 -5.06 -7.37
N LEU A 67 -1.98 -5.25 -6.10
CA LEU A 67 -0.62 -5.19 -5.62
C LEU A 67 -0.28 -6.51 -4.91
N ARG A 68 0.82 -7.14 -5.33
CA ARG A 68 1.31 -8.39 -4.74
C ARG A 68 2.73 -8.19 -4.24
N LEU A 69 2.95 -8.46 -2.96
CA LEU A 69 4.24 -8.35 -2.29
C LEU A 69 4.62 -9.74 -1.77
N ASP A 70 5.77 -10.26 -2.20
CA ASP A 70 6.31 -11.53 -1.72
C ASP A 70 7.78 -11.35 -1.32
N GLY A 71 8.09 -11.59 -0.05
CA GLY A 71 9.47 -11.54 0.45
C GLY A 71 10.07 -10.13 0.47
N THR A 72 9.26 -9.09 0.68
CA THR A 72 9.74 -7.70 0.85
C THR A 72 10.03 -7.39 2.32
N ASN A 73 11.03 -8.07 2.88
CA ASN A 73 11.26 -8.12 4.34
C ASN A 73 11.68 -6.80 4.99
N ASN A 74 12.19 -5.82 4.25
CA ASN A 74 12.52 -4.50 4.80
C ASN A 74 11.40 -3.46 4.62
N LEU A 75 10.32 -3.80 3.91
CA LEU A 75 9.22 -2.88 3.66
C LEU A 75 8.43 -2.72 4.95
N LYS A 76 8.37 -1.50 5.49
CA LYS A 76 7.72 -1.23 6.78
C LYS A 76 6.23 -0.93 6.66
N ALA A 77 5.81 -0.40 5.52
CA ALA A 77 4.46 0.12 5.33
C ALA A 77 3.97 -0.04 3.90
N VAL A 78 2.66 -0.26 3.76
CA VAL A 78 1.92 -0.04 2.53
C VAL A 78 0.90 1.06 2.80
N GLU A 79 1.13 2.24 2.25
CA GLU A 79 0.31 3.42 2.53
C GLU A 79 0.07 4.28 1.30
N ASP A 80 -1.01 5.06 1.34
CA ASP A 80 -1.36 6.09 0.37
C ASP A 80 -1.52 5.58 -1.08
N LEU A 81 -2.23 4.46 -1.26
CA LEU A 81 -2.57 3.92 -2.58
C LEU A 81 -4.08 3.99 -2.87
N PRO A 82 -4.67 5.19 -3.09
CA PRO A 82 -6.11 5.35 -3.28
C PRO A 82 -6.70 4.72 -4.55
N MET A 83 -5.87 4.27 -5.49
CA MET A 83 -6.25 3.61 -6.75
C MET A 83 -6.42 2.10 -6.57
N LEU A 84 -5.76 1.53 -5.56
CA LEU A 84 -5.79 0.10 -5.30
C LEU A 84 -7.20 -0.30 -4.84
N SER A 85 -7.92 -0.97 -5.74
CA SER A 85 -9.36 -1.18 -5.61
C SER A 85 -9.78 -2.64 -5.52
N GLU A 86 -8.97 -3.57 -6.03
CA GLU A 86 -9.31 -4.99 -6.03
C GLU A 86 -8.58 -5.72 -4.90
N LEU A 87 -7.28 -5.97 -5.06
CA LEU A 87 -6.56 -6.92 -4.20
C LEU A 87 -5.20 -6.39 -3.73
N LEU A 88 -4.95 -6.52 -2.43
CA LEU A 88 -3.63 -6.44 -1.83
C LEU A 88 -3.25 -7.83 -1.28
N LEU A 89 -2.29 -8.49 -1.92
CA LEU A 89 -1.76 -9.77 -1.46
C LEU A 89 -0.35 -9.56 -0.90
N ILE A 90 -0.14 -10.00 0.34
CA ILE A 90 1.13 -9.86 1.05
C ILE A 90 1.55 -11.22 1.60
N GLU A 91 2.69 -11.71 1.13
CA GLU A 91 3.24 -13.01 1.49
C GLU A 91 4.66 -12.84 2.02
N LYS A 92 4.95 -13.43 3.18
CA LYS A 92 6.32 -13.52 3.72
C LYS A 92 7.02 -12.15 3.81
N CYS A 93 6.30 -11.11 4.22
CA CYS A 93 6.84 -9.77 4.40
C CYS A 93 7.08 -9.50 5.89
N GLU A 94 8.18 -10.03 6.41
CA GLU A 94 8.41 -10.06 7.86
C GLU A 94 8.53 -8.68 8.50
N GLY A 95 9.10 -7.70 7.79
CA GLY A 95 9.26 -6.34 8.32
C GLY A 95 8.05 -5.44 8.18
N LEU A 96 6.96 -5.90 7.56
CA LEU A 96 5.76 -5.08 7.36
C LEU A 96 5.03 -4.88 8.69
N GLU A 97 4.82 -3.63 9.07
CA GLU A 97 4.23 -3.26 10.36
C GLU A 97 2.84 -2.62 10.22
N ARG A 98 2.61 -1.88 9.12
CA ARG A 98 1.40 -1.07 8.92
C ARG A 98 0.85 -1.12 7.49
N ILE A 99 -0.47 -1.09 7.39
CA ILE A 99 -1.23 -0.91 6.15
C ILE A 99 -2.24 0.22 6.38
N CYS A 100 -2.17 1.31 5.64
CA CYS A 100 -3.10 2.43 5.85
C CYS A 100 -3.46 3.17 4.56
N ASN A 101 -4.55 3.95 4.62
CA ASN A 101 -4.99 4.84 3.54
C ASN A 101 -5.19 4.14 2.18
N LEU A 102 -5.93 3.02 2.18
CA LEU A 102 -6.35 2.29 0.98
C LEU A 102 -7.89 2.35 0.85
N PRO A 103 -8.47 3.54 0.59
CA PRO A 103 -9.91 3.76 0.70
C PRO A 103 -10.75 2.91 -0.26
N GLN A 104 -10.22 2.50 -1.41
CA GLN A 104 -10.95 1.75 -2.44
C GLN A 104 -10.74 0.23 -2.36
N LEU A 105 -9.83 -0.25 -1.51
CA LEU A 105 -9.44 -1.66 -1.48
C LEU A 105 -10.62 -2.56 -1.11
N SER A 106 -10.90 -3.58 -1.92
CA SER A 106 -11.96 -4.56 -1.66
C SER A 106 -11.46 -5.78 -0.88
N GLU A 107 -10.28 -6.30 -1.20
CA GLU A 107 -9.74 -7.54 -0.64
C GLU A 107 -8.29 -7.41 -0.17
N LEU A 108 -7.99 -7.98 1.00
CA LEU A 108 -6.67 -8.02 1.62
C LEU A 108 -6.37 -9.46 2.00
N CYS A 109 -5.26 -9.98 1.48
CA CYS A 109 -4.77 -11.32 1.78
C CYS A 109 -3.39 -11.21 2.41
N VAL A 110 -3.23 -11.75 3.62
CA VAL A 110 -1.96 -11.66 4.37
C VAL A 110 -1.54 -13.03 4.86
N HIS A 111 -0.31 -13.41 4.55
CA HIS A 111 0.35 -14.64 4.98
C HIS A 111 1.83 -14.34 5.32
N GLY A 112 2.39 -14.93 6.37
CA GLY A 112 3.80 -14.78 6.71
C GLY A 112 4.24 -13.37 7.10
N CYS A 113 3.39 -12.59 7.79
CA CYS A 113 3.67 -11.20 8.18
C CYS A 113 3.60 -10.99 9.71
N PRO A 114 4.54 -11.56 10.49
CA PRO A 114 4.44 -11.61 11.96
C PRO A 114 4.48 -10.25 12.67
N ASN A 115 5.01 -9.20 12.04
CA ASN A 115 5.12 -7.87 12.64
C ASN A 115 3.95 -6.93 12.26
N LEU A 116 3.02 -7.38 11.40
CA LEU A 116 1.87 -6.57 11.00
C LEU A 116 0.97 -6.35 12.22
N SER A 117 0.85 -5.09 12.63
CA SER A 117 0.17 -4.74 13.88
C SER A 117 -0.87 -3.65 13.72
N HIS A 118 -0.89 -2.97 12.56
CA HIS A 118 -1.79 -1.86 12.28
C HIS A 118 -2.36 -1.97 10.87
N ALA A 119 -3.69 -1.88 10.77
CA ALA A 119 -4.40 -1.77 9.51
C ALA A 119 -5.59 -0.82 9.67
N GLU A 120 -5.64 0.26 8.89
CA GLU A 120 -6.71 1.27 8.98
C GLU A 120 -6.96 1.98 7.64
N GLY A 121 -8.04 2.77 7.53
CA GLY A 121 -8.30 3.54 6.31
C GLY A 121 -8.69 2.69 5.09
N LEU A 122 -9.08 1.43 5.31
CA LEU A 122 -9.66 0.54 4.30
C LEU A 122 -11.18 0.80 4.17
N GLY A 123 -11.55 1.81 3.38
CA GLY A 123 -12.92 2.35 3.34
C GLY A 123 -13.95 1.43 2.66
N SER A 124 -13.61 0.84 1.52
CA SER A 124 -14.46 -0.06 0.72
C SER A 124 -14.17 -1.55 0.95
N PHE A 125 -13.51 -1.85 2.06
CA PHE A 125 -12.99 -3.17 2.37
C PHE A 125 -14.08 -4.18 2.69
N GLN A 126 -14.04 -5.36 2.06
CA GLN A 126 -15.08 -6.39 2.18
C GLN A 126 -14.53 -7.73 2.65
N GLN A 127 -13.35 -8.12 2.16
CA GLN A 127 -12.82 -9.48 2.34
C GLN A 127 -11.41 -9.48 2.92
N LEU A 128 -11.20 -10.29 3.94
CA LEU A 128 -9.92 -10.51 4.59
C LEU A 128 -9.52 -11.99 4.54
N GLY A 129 -8.53 -12.31 3.71
CA GLY A 129 -7.87 -13.62 3.72
C GLY A 129 -6.68 -13.62 4.69
N LEU A 130 -6.66 -14.55 5.63
CA LEU A 130 -5.54 -14.74 6.55
C LEU A 130 -4.94 -16.14 6.37
N GLY A 131 -3.63 -16.22 6.21
CA GLY A 131 -2.92 -17.49 6.33
C GLY A 131 -3.07 -18.09 7.72
N GLU A 132 -2.96 -19.42 7.83
CA GLU A 132 -3.04 -20.14 9.12
C GLU A 132 -2.00 -19.62 10.14
N ASP A 133 -0.87 -19.14 9.67
CA ASP A 133 0.23 -18.57 10.46
C ASP A 133 -0.04 -17.16 11.00
N MET A 134 -1.10 -16.50 10.55
CA MET A 134 -1.47 -15.13 10.95
C MET A 134 -2.51 -15.07 12.08
N GLN A 135 -3.05 -16.21 12.55
CA GLN A 135 -4.16 -16.23 13.51
C GLN A 135 -3.88 -15.45 14.80
N GLU A 136 -2.70 -15.61 15.40
CA GLU A 136 -2.32 -14.94 16.65
C GLU A 136 -2.07 -13.43 16.45
N VAL A 137 -1.39 -13.08 15.37
CA VAL A 137 -0.95 -11.70 15.08
C VAL A 137 -2.11 -10.83 14.61
N SER A 138 -3.05 -11.42 13.86
CA SER A 138 -4.19 -10.73 13.28
C SER A 138 -5.11 -10.09 14.34
N SER A 139 -5.19 -10.67 15.53
CA SER A 139 -6.01 -10.15 16.65
C SER A 139 -5.75 -8.67 16.98
N ARG A 140 -4.51 -8.19 16.75
CA ARG A 140 -4.06 -6.83 17.05
C ARG A 140 -4.69 -5.76 16.17
N TRP A 141 -4.95 -6.08 14.90
CA TRP A 141 -5.42 -5.10 13.90
C TRP A 141 -6.77 -5.45 13.29
N VAL A 142 -7.12 -6.74 13.17
CA VAL A 142 -8.41 -7.19 12.61
C VAL A 142 -9.58 -6.66 13.44
N SER A 143 -9.44 -6.61 14.76
CA SER A 143 -10.47 -6.01 15.64
C SER A 143 -10.72 -4.53 15.33
N GLY A 144 -9.68 -3.80 14.91
CA GLY A 144 -9.79 -2.41 14.48
C GLY A 144 -10.48 -2.28 13.13
N LEU A 145 -10.09 -3.13 12.17
CA LEU A 145 -10.70 -3.19 10.85
C LEU A 145 -12.19 -3.57 10.90
N HIS A 146 -12.54 -4.58 11.70
CA HIS A 146 -13.94 -5.00 11.89
C HIS A 146 -14.79 -3.84 12.42
N LYS A 147 -14.32 -3.13 13.46
CA LYS A 147 -15.00 -1.94 13.98
C LYS A 147 -15.13 -0.84 12.93
N GLN A 148 -14.11 -0.62 12.10
CA GLN A 148 -14.17 0.37 11.03
C GLN A 148 -15.19 -0.03 9.97
N HIS A 149 -15.15 -1.28 9.51
CA HIS A 149 -16.07 -1.82 8.51
C HIS A 149 -17.52 -1.76 8.99
N GLN A 150 -17.79 -2.20 10.23
CA GLN A 150 -19.12 -2.13 10.84
C GLN A 150 -19.65 -0.69 10.93
N ARG A 151 -18.78 0.29 11.22
CA ARG A 151 -19.18 1.71 11.25
C ARG A 151 -19.53 2.28 9.87
N LEU A 152 -18.86 1.81 8.83
CA LEU A 152 -19.02 2.33 7.47
C LEU A 152 -20.14 1.65 6.69
N HIS A 153 -20.29 0.32 6.84
CA HIS A 153 -21.18 -0.49 6.02
C HIS A 153 -22.32 -1.13 6.82
N GLY A 154 -22.21 -1.20 8.16
CA GLY A 154 -23.22 -1.84 9.00
C GLY A 154 -23.23 -3.37 8.93
N GLU A 155 -22.31 -3.95 8.16
CA GLU A 155 -22.14 -5.39 7.95
C GLU A 155 -20.90 -5.90 8.70
N ASP A 156 -20.78 -7.22 8.81
CA ASP A 156 -19.59 -7.88 9.35
C ASP A 156 -18.56 -8.11 8.25
N LEU A 157 -17.29 -7.91 8.59
CA LEU A 157 -16.18 -8.19 7.69
C LEU A 157 -16.08 -9.71 7.41
N ASP A 158 -16.03 -10.09 6.13
CA ASP A 158 -15.83 -11.48 5.73
C ASP A 158 -14.36 -11.88 5.91
N VAL A 159 -14.08 -12.76 6.88
CA VAL A 159 -12.74 -13.25 7.20
C VAL A 159 -12.65 -14.73 6.88
N TYR A 160 -11.72 -15.10 6.00
CA TYR A 160 -11.51 -16.48 5.58
C TYR A 160 -10.04 -16.90 5.71
N THR A 161 -9.79 -18.21 5.74
CA THR A 161 -8.44 -18.78 5.82
C THR A 161 -7.94 -19.16 4.42
N LEU A 162 -6.69 -18.80 4.12
CA LEU A 162 -5.99 -19.08 2.84
C LEU A 162 -5.34 -20.46 2.80
#